data_AF-A0A059CLK0-F1
#
_entry.id   AF-A0A059CLK0-F1
#
_cell.length_a   1.000
_cell.length_b   1.000
_cell.length_c   1.000
_cell.angle_alpha   90.00
_cell.angle_beta   90.00
_cell.angle_gamma   90.00
#
_symmetry.space_group_name_H-M   'P 1'
#
loop_
_entity.id
_entity.type
_entity.pdbx_description
1 polymer ?
#
loop_
_entity_poly.entity_id
_entity_poly.type
_entity_poly.pdbx_seq_one_letter_code
_entity_poly.pdbx_strand_id
1 'polypeptide(L)'
;MASPIHLEPRQCALLLLLLLSPLVLAVSEPEAAASPAGAAFFVFGDSTVDPGNNNYIKTIPDNRADYKPYGQDGFSGEPTGRFSNGRVIVDFIAEYANLPAVPPFMQPAADYSRGVNFASGGGGVLPETNQGQAINLPTQLKNFDKVREKLIEEFGETRAQEIVSEAVYFISIGSNDYMGGYLGSPAMRQLHPPDVFVGLVISNLTNAIQELYQKGGRKFGFLSLGPLGCLPALRAANPNSNAGDGGCFEDASALAQAHTNALNGILLSLQHIFPGFKYANSNFFEWLADRMSNPSNYGFKDGVNACCGSGPYGGVNTCGGKQGAEYKLCENPEDHVWWDSFHPTEKIHEQLAKALWDGPASAVGPYNLQDLFLDKVEVTIADIVHGTVEQDFMY
;
A
#
# COMPACT_ATOMS: atom_id res chain seq x y z
N MET A 1 28.17 -67.01 -77.15
CA MET A 1 26.93 -66.52 -77.80
C MET A 1 25.96 -66.16 -76.69
N ALA A 2 25.47 -64.93 -76.72
CA ALA A 2 24.50 -64.40 -75.77
C ALA A 2 23.13 -65.08 -75.89
N SER A 3 22.36 -65.15 -74.80
CA SER A 3 21.18 -64.28 -74.67
C SER A 3 20.45 -64.43 -73.32
N PRO A 4 19.69 -63.40 -72.90
CA PRO A 4 19.39 -63.07 -71.50
C PRO A 4 17.93 -63.35 -71.11
N ILE A 5 17.66 -63.30 -69.80
CA ILE A 5 16.31 -63.23 -69.24
C ILE A 5 16.03 -61.80 -68.77
N HIS A 6 14.97 -61.21 -69.31
CA HIS A 6 14.39 -59.92 -68.94
C HIS A 6 13.41 -60.09 -67.78
N LEU A 7 13.44 -59.19 -66.80
CA LEU A 7 12.31 -58.89 -65.91
C LEU A 7 12.27 -57.39 -65.58
N GLU A 8 11.03 -56.89 -65.51
CA GLU A 8 10.57 -55.51 -65.65
C GLU A 8 10.83 -54.58 -64.44
N PRO A 9 10.96 -53.25 -64.67
CA PRO A 9 11.22 -52.26 -63.63
C PRO A 9 9.93 -51.55 -63.21
N ARG A 10 9.24 -52.01 -62.15
CA ARG A 10 8.21 -51.20 -61.43
C ARG A 10 7.71 -51.82 -60.12
N GLN A 11 8.64 -52.26 -59.26
CA GLN A 11 8.36 -52.49 -57.83
C GLN A 11 9.35 -51.75 -56.91
N CYS A 12 10.01 -50.70 -57.39
CA CYS A 12 10.90 -49.85 -56.59
C CYS A 12 10.24 -48.57 -56.04
N ALA A 13 8.94 -48.35 -56.26
CA ALA A 13 8.31 -47.07 -55.91
C ALA A 13 7.70 -46.99 -54.50
N LEU A 14 7.59 -48.10 -53.76
CA LEU A 14 6.96 -48.08 -52.42
C LEU A 14 7.94 -48.07 -51.23
N LEU A 15 9.25 -48.19 -51.49
CA LEU A 15 10.27 -48.24 -50.42
C LEU A 15 11.09 -46.95 -50.28
N LEU A 16 10.91 -45.97 -51.18
CA LEU A 16 11.59 -44.67 -51.10
C LEU A 16 10.74 -43.54 -50.49
N LEU A 17 9.49 -43.79 -50.12
CA LEU A 17 8.61 -42.80 -49.47
C LEU A 17 8.63 -42.84 -47.93
N LEU A 18 9.44 -43.72 -47.32
CA LEU A 18 9.59 -43.82 -45.86
C LEU A 18 10.84 -43.10 -45.30
N LEU A 19 11.59 -42.37 -46.12
CA LEU A 19 12.83 -41.67 -45.70
C LEU A 19 12.73 -40.13 -45.74
N LEU A 20 11.51 -39.58 -45.80
CA LEU A 20 11.26 -38.15 -45.65
C LEU A 20 10.22 -37.91 -44.54
N SER A 21 10.48 -38.44 -43.34
CA SER A 21 9.94 -37.77 -42.15
C SER A 21 10.84 -36.55 -41.88
N PRO A 22 10.28 -35.33 -41.78
CA PRO A 22 11.04 -34.27 -41.14
C PRO A 22 11.25 -34.73 -39.72
N LEU A 23 12.53 -34.84 -39.32
CA LEU A 23 12.91 -34.90 -37.93
C LEU A 23 12.42 -33.58 -37.33
N VAL A 24 11.22 -33.59 -36.77
CA VAL A 24 10.73 -32.50 -35.93
C VAL A 24 11.61 -32.56 -34.70
N LEU A 25 12.73 -31.84 -34.74
CA LEU A 25 13.43 -31.44 -33.55
C LEU A 25 12.39 -30.65 -32.77
N ALA A 26 11.84 -31.29 -31.74
CA ALA A 26 11.16 -30.58 -30.68
C ALA A 26 12.21 -29.64 -30.10
N VAL A 27 12.26 -28.42 -30.64
CA VAL A 27 12.84 -27.30 -29.93
C VAL A 27 11.94 -27.19 -28.72
N SER A 28 12.39 -27.78 -27.60
CA SER A 28 11.90 -27.37 -26.30
C SER A 28 12.15 -25.87 -26.28
N GLU A 29 11.08 -25.09 -26.41
CA GLU A 29 11.13 -23.71 -25.94
C GLU A 29 11.76 -23.79 -24.55
N PRO A 30 12.77 -22.96 -24.24
CA PRO A 30 13.20 -22.86 -22.86
C PRO A 30 11.91 -22.57 -22.10
N GLU A 31 11.54 -23.51 -21.23
CA GLU A 31 10.50 -23.31 -20.23
C GLU A 31 10.79 -21.92 -19.70
N ALA A 32 9.92 -20.95 -20.06
CA ALA A 32 10.17 -19.56 -19.76
C ALA A 32 10.44 -19.56 -18.27
N ALA A 33 11.69 -19.35 -17.87
CA ALA A 33 12.08 -19.45 -16.48
C ALA A 33 11.12 -18.52 -15.79
N ALA A 34 10.20 -19.09 -14.99
CA ALA A 34 9.16 -18.33 -14.33
C ALA A 34 9.91 -17.20 -13.67
N SER A 35 9.72 -15.97 -14.17
CA SER A 35 10.41 -14.81 -13.63
C SER A 35 10.22 -14.92 -12.13
N PRO A 36 11.30 -14.91 -11.31
CA PRO A 36 11.20 -15.26 -9.90
C PRO A 36 10.01 -14.48 -9.36
N ALA A 37 8.96 -15.20 -8.98
CA ALA A 37 7.66 -14.61 -8.82
C ALA A 37 7.79 -13.62 -7.67
N GLY A 38 7.93 -12.32 -8.00
CA GLY A 38 8.31 -11.27 -7.04
C GLY A 38 7.50 -11.35 -5.75
N ALA A 39 8.10 -10.97 -4.62
CA ALA A 39 7.49 -11.07 -3.30
C ALA A 39 6.00 -10.66 -3.29
N ALA A 40 5.13 -11.47 -2.68
CA ALA A 40 3.72 -11.12 -2.53
C ALA A 40 3.58 -9.84 -1.71
N PHE A 41 2.56 -9.04 -2.00
CA PHE A 41 2.35 -7.75 -1.34
C PHE A 41 1.05 -7.72 -0.53
N PHE A 42 1.17 -7.81 0.79
CA PHE A 42 0.03 -7.79 1.72
C PHE A 42 -0.12 -6.41 2.33
N VAL A 43 -1.30 -5.79 2.19
CA VAL A 43 -1.53 -4.42 2.64
C VAL A 43 -2.58 -4.38 3.74
N PHE A 44 -2.30 -3.68 4.82
CA PHE A 44 -3.18 -3.44 5.96
C PHE A 44 -3.31 -1.93 6.15
N GLY A 45 -4.50 -1.44 6.45
CA GLY A 45 -4.64 0.00 6.59
C GLY A 45 -6.04 0.57 6.69
N ASP A 46 -6.10 1.87 6.43
CA ASP A 46 -7.33 2.64 6.30
C ASP A 46 -7.57 3.14 4.87
N SER A 47 -8.32 4.23 4.71
CA SER A 47 -8.64 4.84 3.40
C SER A 47 -7.40 5.27 2.60
N THR A 48 -6.26 5.51 3.24
CA THR A 48 -5.01 5.91 2.57
C THR A 48 -4.46 4.84 1.63
N VAL A 49 -4.88 3.59 1.80
CA VAL A 49 -4.42 2.44 1.03
C VAL A 49 -5.56 1.49 0.63
N ASP A 50 -6.84 1.87 0.84
CA ASP A 50 -8.00 1.03 0.48
C ASP A 50 -8.26 1.06 -1.04
N PRO A 51 -8.27 -0.10 -1.74
CA PRO A 51 -8.56 -0.15 -3.17
C PRO A 51 -10.06 -0.34 -3.46
N GLY A 52 -10.90 -0.55 -2.44
CA GLY A 52 -12.35 -0.75 -2.57
C GLY A 52 -12.98 -1.80 -1.65
N ASN A 53 -12.35 -2.20 -0.54
CA ASN A 53 -12.95 -3.16 0.41
C ASN A 53 -14.30 -2.65 0.95
N ASN A 54 -14.41 -1.34 1.14
CA ASN A 54 -15.61 -0.70 1.68
C ASN A 54 -16.85 -0.81 0.77
N ASN A 55 -16.67 -1.14 -0.51
CA ASN A 55 -17.76 -1.33 -1.45
C ASN A 55 -18.61 -2.57 -1.09
N TYR A 56 -17.98 -3.54 -0.44
CA TYR A 56 -18.53 -4.88 -0.17
C TYR A 56 -19.09 -5.03 1.25
N ILE A 57 -19.01 -3.99 2.08
CA ILE A 57 -19.57 -3.99 3.43
C ILE A 57 -20.68 -2.95 3.58
N LYS A 58 -21.58 -3.20 4.53
CA LYS A 58 -22.55 -2.18 4.95
C LYS A 58 -21.81 -1.13 5.78
N THR A 59 -21.72 0.08 5.26
CA THR A 59 -21.02 1.21 5.89
C THR A 59 -21.75 2.54 5.62
N ILE A 60 -21.25 3.64 6.17
CA ILE A 60 -21.73 4.99 5.91
C ILE A 60 -21.13 5.56 4.61
N PRO A 61 -21.78 6.55 3.98
CA PRO A 61 -21.24 7.17 2.76
C PRO A 61 -19.81 7.68 2.93
N ASP A 62 -19.46 8.27 4.08
CA ASP A 62 -18.15 8.88 4.31
C ASP A 62 -16.98 7.89 4.23
N ASN A 63 -17.25 6.61 4.48
CA ASN A 63 -16.29 5.52 4.37
C ASN A 63 -16.30 4.88 2.97
N ARG A 64 -16.81 5.56 1.94
CA ARG A 64 -16.80 5.09 0.55
C ARG A 64 -16.25 6.13 -0.41
N ALA A 65 -15.70 5.66 -1.52
CA ALA A 65 -15.18 6.45 -2.65
C ALA A 65 -15.45 5.76 -4.02
N ASP A 66 -16.49 4.93 -4.11
CA ASP A 66 -16.94 4.22 -5.32
C ASP A 66 -17.91 5.04 -6.18
N TYR A 67 -17.76 6.36 -6.19
CA TYR A 67 -18.61 7.31 -6.92
C TYR A 67 -17.81 8.53 -7.37
N LYS A 68 -18.30 9.23 -8.40
CA LYS A 68 -17.65 10.42 -8.94
C LYS A 68 -17.63 11.57 -7.92
N PRO A 69 -16.57 12.41 -7.88
CA PRO A 69 -15.45 12.46 -8.84
C PRO A 69 -14.23 11.61 -8.46
N TYR A 70 -14.30 10.71 -7.48
CA TYR A 70 -13.17 9.84 -7.15
C TYR A 70 -12.76 8.97 -8.37
N GLY A 71 -11.47 8.77 -8.57
CA GLY A 71 -10.95 8.02 -9.73
C GLY A 71 -11.09 8.71 -11.09
N GLN A 72 -11.34 10.03 -11.13
CA GLN A 72 -11.48 10.79 -12.38
C GLN A 72 -10.25 10.77 -13.30
N ASP A 73 -9.05 10.45 -12.80
CA ASP A 73 -7.84 10.32 -13.63
C ASP A 73 -7.84 9.03 -14.47
N GLY A 74 -8.82 8.15 -14.27
CA GLY A 74 -9.16 7.11 -15.22
C GLY A 74 -8.36 5.81 -15.11
N PHE A 75 -7.61 5.59 -14.02
CA PHE A 75 -6.82 4.37 -13.79
C PHE A 75 -7.59 3.05 -14.10
N SER A 76 -8.86 2.99 -13.70
CA SER A 76 -9.76 1.84 -13.87
C SER A 76 -10.98 2.12 -14.74
N GLY A 77 -11.05 3.30 -15.37
CA GLY A 77 -12.22 3.77 -16.13
C GLY A 77 -13.47 4.12 -15.30
N GLU A 78 -13.58 3.65 -14.06
CA GLU A 78 -14.66 3.96 -13.11
C GLU A 78 -14.13 4.05 -11.66
N PRO A 79 -14.81 4.77 -10.75
CA PRO A 79 -14.41 4.87 -9.34
C PRO A 79 -14.35 3.51 -8.65
N THR A 80 -13.21 3.15 -8.04
CA THR A 80 -13.03 1.82 -7.42
C THR A 80 -13.29 1.78 -5.92
N GLY A 81 -13.43 2.93 -5.25
CA GLY A 81 -13.34 3.00 -3.79
C GLY A 81 -11.99 3.48 -3.25
N ARG A 82 -11.06 3.87 -4.14
CA ARG A 82 -9.83 4.59 -3.75
C ARG A 82 -10.16 6.03 -3.37
N PHE A 83 -9.68 6.47 -2.21
CA PHE A 83 -9.94 7.80 -1.68
C PHE A 83 -9.00 8.85 -2.29
N SER A 84 -8.97 8.94 -3.63
CA SER A 84 -8.18 9.94 -4.36
C SER A 84 -8.82 10.25 -5.72
N ASN A 85 -8.25 11.19 -6.48
CA ASN A 85 -8.60 11.42 -7.88
C ASN A 85 -8.18 10.27 -8.81
N GLY A 86 -7.29 9.39 -8.37
CA GLY A 86 -6.79 8.26 -9.16
C GLY A 86 -6.29 7.11 -8.28
N ARG A 87 -5.09 6.62 -8.58
CA ARG A 87 -4.38 5.61 -7.79
C ARG A 87 -4.03 6.12 -6.39
N VAL A 88 -3.89 5.16 -5.48
CA VAL A 88 -3.31 5.36 -4.15
C VAL A 88 -1.90 4.77 -4.10
N ILE A 89 -1.18 5.06 -3.02
CA ILE A 89 0.25 4.75 -2.88
C ILE A 89 0.61 3.29 -3.18
N VAL A 90 -0.22 2.35 -2.74
CA VAL A 90 0.04 0.91 -2.90
C VAL A 90 -0.07 0.44 -4.34
N ASP A 91 -0.76 1.19 -5.21
CA ASP A 91 -0.82 0.87 -6.65
C ASP A 91 0.53 1.15 -7.32
N PHE A 92 1.14 2.30 -7.01
CA PHE A 92 2.48 2.66 -7.49
C PHE A 92 3.56 1.74 -6.92
N ILE A 93 3.46 1.36 -5.63
CA ILE A 93 4.39 0.39 -5.03
C ILE A 93 4.29 -0.97 -5.74
N ALA A 94 3.07 -1.43 -6.05
CA ALA A 94 2.87 -2.66 -6.80
C ALA A 94 3.48 -2.56 -8.21
N GLU A 95 3.30 -1.43 -8.90
CA GLU A 95 3.90 -1.16 -10.21
C GLU A 95 5.43 -1.23 -10.16
N TYR A 96 6.07 -0.57 -9.19
CA TYR A 96 7.53 -0.64 -9.01
C TYR A 96 8.03 -2.05 -8.66
N ALA A 97 7.23 -2.83 -7.94
CA ALA A 97 7.52 -4.23 -7.62
C ALA A 97 7.21 -5.20 -8.78
N ASN A 98 6.77 -4.70 -9.94
CA ASN A 98 6.31 -5.50 -11.08
C ASN A 98 5.21 -6.50 -10.67
N LEU A 99 4.26 -6.02 -9.87
CA LEU A 99 3.07 -6.74 -9.40
C LEU A 99 1.81 -6.20 -10.08
N PRO A 100 0.77 -7.03 -10.26
CA PRO A 100 -0.54 -6.52 -10.60
C PRO A 100 -1.07 -5.63 -9.46
N ALA A 101 -2.06 -4.79 -9.78
CA ALA A 101 -2.76 -4.02 -8.75
C ALA A 101 -3.31 -4.95 -7.66
N VAL A 102 -3.04 -4.61 -6.40
CA VAL A 102 -3.38 -5.48 -5.27
C VAL A 102 -4.89 -5.50 -5.07
N PRO A 103 -5.56 -6.66 -5.16
CA PRO A 103 -7.01 -6.72 -5.07
C PRO A 103 -7.50 -6.47 -3.63
N PRO A 104 -8.69 -5.86 -3.45
CA PRO A 104 -9.36 -5.82 -2.15
C PRO A 104 -9.71 -7.25 -1.70
N PHE A 105 -9.43 -7.58 -0.45
CA PHE A 105 -9.79 -8.87 0.16
C PHE A 105 -11.28 -9.19 -0.01
N MET A 106 -12.15 -8.19 0.13
CA MET A 106 -13.60 -8.36 0.05
C MET A 106 -14.13 -8.59 -1.37
N GLN A 107 -13.29 -8.43 -2.41
CA GLN A 107 -13.68 -8.71 -3.79
C GLN A 107 -13.88 -10.22 -3.99
N PRO A 108 -15.04 -10.65 -4.52
CA PRO A 108 -15.28 -12.04 -4.85
C PRO A 108 -14.28 -12.57 -5.88
N ALA A 109 -13.80 -13.80 -5.67
CA ALA A 109 -12.94 -14.54 -6.60
C ALA A 109 -11.62 -13.83 -7.01
N ALA A 110 -11.09 -12.97 -6.14
CA ALA A 110 -9.76 -12.40 -6.33
C ALA A 110 -8.66 -13.45 -6.11
N ASP A 111 -7.60 -13.35 -6.92
CA ASP A 111 -6.36 -14.12 -6.78
C ASP A 111 -5.48 -13.48 -5.69
N TYR A 112 -5.05 -14.29 -4.71
CA TYR A 112 -4.22 -13.83 -3.58
C TYR A 112 -2.76 -14.28 -3.69
N SER A 113 -2.38 -15.01 -4.74
CA SER A 113 -1.04 -15.57 -4.93
C SER A 113 0.06 -14.51 -5.00
N ARG A 114 -0.30 -13.29 -5.41
CA ARG A 114 0.61 -12.12 -5.55
C ARG A 114 0.43 -11.08 -4.46
N GLY A 115 -0.47 -11.31 -3.49
CA GLY A 115 -0.81 -10.34 -2.47
C GLY A 115 -2.30 -9.98 -2.43
N VAL A 116 -2.69 -9.28 -1.37
CA VAL A 116 -4.08 -8.86 -1.14
C VAL A 116 -4.08 -7.64 -0.20
N ASN A 117 -5.08 -6.79 -0.37
CA ASN A 117 -5.25 -5.59 0.42
C ASN A 117 -6.44 -5.73 1.36
N PHE A 118 -6.17 -5.64 2.67
CA PHE A 118 -7.13 -5.75 3.76
C PHE A 118 -7.63 -4.41 4.28
N ALA A 119 -7.09 -3.31 3.78
CA ALA A 119 -7.39 -1.97 4.28
C ALA A 119 -8.86 -1.57 4.08
N SER A 120 -9.34 -0.67 4.93
CA SER A 120 -10.75 -0.26 4.91
C SER A 120 -10.89 1.21 5.26
N GLY A 121 -11.57 1.99 4.42
CA GLY A 121 -11.90 3.38 4.72
C GLY A 121 -12.53 3.55 6.10
N GLY A 122 -11.97 4.43 6.92
CA GLY A 122 -12.37 4.63 8.31
C GLY A 122 -11.82 3.59 9.31
N GLY A 123 -11.03 2.62 8.86
CA GLY A 123 -10.40 1.61 9.72
C GLY A 123 -9.47 2.23 10.76
N GLY A 124 -9.53 1.69 11.98
CA GLY A 124 -8.61 2.03 13.06
C GLY A 124 -7.82 0.82 13.55
N VAL A 125 -6.76 1.11 14.29
CA VAL A 125 -6.02 0.10 15.06
C VAL A 125 -6.93 -0.49 16.13
N LEU A 126 -7.70 0.37 16.81
CA LEU A 126 -8.61 -0.04 17.86
C LEU A 126 -9.96 -0.53 17.27
N PRO A 127 -10.54 -1.62 17.80
CA PRO A 127 -11.80 -2.14 17.29
C PRO A 127 -13.00 -1.21 17.54
N GLU A 128 -12.90 -0.30 18.51
CA GLU A 128 -13.90 0.72 18.83
C GLU A 128 -13.95 1.85 17.80
N THR A 129 -12.84 2.10 17.09
CA THR A 129 -12.76 3.13 16.06
C THR A 129 -13.69 2.79 14.90
N ASN A 130 -14.70 3.63 14.67
CA ASN A 130 -15.74 3.45 13.66
C ASN A 130 -16.38 2.04 13.72
N GLN A 131 -16.64 1.55 14.94
CA GLN A 131 -17.14 0.20 15.18
C GLN A 131 -18.39 -0.10 14.34
N GLY A 132 -18.33 -1.19 13.58
CA GLY A 132 -19.42 -1.63 12.71
C GLY A 132 -19.56 -0.85 11.40
N GLN A 133 -18.71 0.16 11.16
CA GLN A 133 -18.70 0.96 9.94
C GLN A 133 -17.42 0.76 9.11
N ALA A 134 -16.36 0.17 9.67
CA ALA A 134 -15.12 -0.12 8.98
C ALA A 134 -14.52 -1.47 9.43
N ILE A 135 -13.56 -1.98 8.67
CA ILE A 135 -12.79 -3.18 9.02
C ILE A 135 -11.57 -2.73 9.85
N ASN A 136 -11.64 -2.88 11.17
CA ASN A 136 -10.52 -2.58 12.07
C ASN A 136 -9.34 -3.57 11.92
N LEU A 137 -8.15 -3.17 12.36
CA LEU A 137 -6.91 -3.97 12.23
C LEU A 137 -7.03 -5.41 12.75
N PRO A 138 -7.64 -5.69 13.93
CA PRO A 138 -7.86 -7.07 14.36
C PRO A 138 -8.68 -7.90 13.38
N THR A 139 -9.65 -7.29 12.70
CA THR A 139 -10.45 -7.96 11.66
C THR A 139 -9.65 -8.14 10.37
N GLN A 140 -8.79 -7.19 10.02
CA GLN A 140 -7.86 -7.32 8.88
C GLN A 140 -6.90 -8.50 9.08
N LEU A 141 -6.37 -8.71 10.30
CA LEU A 141 -5.53 -9.87 10.64
C LEU A 141 -6.29 -11.20 10.51
N LYS A 142 -7.56 -11.25 10.91
CA LYS A 142 -8.42 -12.43 10.70
C LYS A 142 -8.67 -12.70 9.22
N ASN A 143 -8.76 -11.65 8.40
CA ASN A 143 -8.88 -11.81 6.96
C ASN A 143 -7.57 -12.33 6.35
N PHE A 144 -6.42 -11.94 6.90
CA PHE A 144 -5.12 -12.51 6.52
C PHE A 144 -5.04 -14.01 6.85
N ASP A 145 -5.59 -14.47 7.96
CA ASP A 145 -5.67 -15.92 8.26
C ASP A 145 -6.44 -16.69 7.18
N LYS A 146 -7.56 -16.16 6.72
CA LYS A 146 -8.33 -16.77 5.63
C LYS A 146 -7.55 -16.83 4.32
N VAL A 147 -6.72 -15.83 4.05
CA VAL A 147 -5.83 -15.85 2.87
C VAL A 147 -4.74 -16.90 3.03
N ARG A 148 -4.15 -17.04 4.22
CA ARG A 148 -3.18 -18.11 4.49
C ARG A 148 -3.80 -19.50 4.29
N GLU A 149 -5.01 -19.71 4.78
CA GLU A 149 -5.76 -20.97 4.57
C GLU A 149 -5.96 -21.25 3.07
N LYS A 150 -6.41 -20.25 2.30
CA LYS A 150 -6.57 -20.38 0.84
C LYS A 150 -5.26 -20.67 0.12
N LEU A 151 -4.16 -20.02 0.51
CA LEU A 151 -2.84 -20.29 -0.07
C LEU A 151 -2.41 -21.74 0.20
N ILE A 152 -2.72 -22.29 1.38
CA ILE A 152 -2.46 -23.70 1.72
C ILE A 152 -3.34 -24.63 0.86
N GLU A 153 -4.62 -24.31 0.69
CA GLU A 153 -5.54 -25.09 -0.16
C GLU A 153 -5.07 -25.14 -1.62
N GLU A 154 -4.55 -24.02 -2.14
CA GLU A 154 -4.17 -23.87 -3.54
C GLU A 154 -2.75 -24.39 -3.84
N PHE A 155 -1.78 -24.09 -2.98
CA PHE A 155 -0.35 -24.34 -3.25
C PHE A 155 0.28 -25.37 -2.30
N GLY A 156 -0.44 -25.83 -1.27
CA GLY A 156 0.09 -26.69 -0.22
C GLY A 156 0.85 -25.91 0.86
N GLU A 157 1.06 -26.56 2.01
CA GLU A 157 1.59 -25.92 3.22
C GLU A 157 2.98 -25.30 3.02
N THR A 158 3.92 -26.03 2.42
CA THR A 158 5.29 -25.54 2.22
C THR A 158 5.33 -24.29 1.35
N ARG A 159 4.64 -24.31 0.20
CA ARG A 159 4.65 -23.16 -0.71
C ARG A 159 3.91 -21.95 -0.13
N ALA A 160 2.82 -22.19 0.60
CA ALA A 160 2.10 -21.11 1.30
C ALA A 160 2.98 -20.45 2.38
N GLN A 161 3.76 -21.23 3.13
CA GLN A 161 4.71 -20.70 4.10
C GLN A 161 5.82 -19.86 3.43
N GLU A 162 6.35 -20.32 2.30
CA GLU A 162 7.33 -19.55 1.51
C GLU A 162 6.75 -18.20 1.06
N ILE A 163 5.57 -18.20 0.42
CA ILE A 163 4.88 -16.97 -0.04
C ILE A 163 4.73 -15.98 1.12
N VAL A 164 4.28 -16.44 2.29
CA VAL A 164 4.09 -15.62 3.49
C VAL A 164 5.43 -15.09 4.02
N SER A 165 6.48 -15.90 4.06
CA SER A 165 7.79 -15.51 4.59
C SER A 165 8.54 -14.52 3.70
N GLU A 166 8.38 -14.66 2.37
CA GLU A 166 9.02 -13.82 1.38
C GLU A 166 8.22 -12.56 1.05
N ALA A 167 6.97 -12.45 1.51
CA ALA A 167 6.11 -11.30 1.25
C ALA A 167 6.63 -10.00 1.89
N VAL A 168 6.19 -8.89 1.31
CA VAL A 168 6.29 -7.56 1.91
C VAL A 168 4.92 -7.17 2.47
N TYR A 169 4.91 -6.72 3.73
CA TYR A 169 3.72 -6.29 4.46
C TYR A 169 3.72 -4.77 4.54
N PHE A 170 2.70 -4.10 4.00
CA PHE A 170 2.57 -2.64 4.11
C PHE A 170 1.47 -2.26 5.08
N ILE A 171 1.77 -1.38 6.03
CA ILE A 171 0.84 -0.97 7.08
C ILE A 171 0.69 0.56 7.07
N SER A 172 -0.53 1.03 6.89
CA SER A 172 -0.91 2.45 6.94
C SER A 172 -2.21 2.64 7.71
N ILE A 173 -2.11 2.83 9.03
CA ILE A 173 -3.28 2.92 9.92
C ILE A 173 -2.98 3.70 11.19
N GLY A 174 -4.00 4.34 11.76
CA GLY A 174 -3.92 5.03 13.06
C GLY A 174 -4.56 6.42 13.05
N SER A 175 -4.65 7.05 11.88
CA SER A 175 -5.22 8.40 11.72
C SER A 175 -6.64 8.49 12.29
N ASN A 176 -7.48 7.50 11.99
CA ASN A 176 -8.88 7.45 12.44
C ASN A 176 -9.02 7.30 13.96
N ASP A 177 -8.09 6.61 14.63
CA ASP A 177 -8.11 6.45 16.09
C ASP A 177 -7.96 7.80 16.80
N TYR A 178 -7.14 8.71 16.25
CA TYR A 178 -6.98 10.05 16.82
C TYR A 178 -8.06 11.02 16.38
N MET A 179 -8.42 11.03 15.08
CA MET A 179 -9.39 11.98 14.53
C MET A 179 -10.80 11.71 15.05
N GLY A 180 -11.40 10.58 14.66
CA GLY A 180 -12.75 10.21 15.07
C GLY A 180 -12.78 9.53 16.44
N GLY A 181 -11.80 8.66 16.71
CA GLY A 181 -11.77 7.85 17.93
C GLY A 181 -11.49 8.63 19.21
N TYR A 182 -10.59 9.62 19.16
CA TYR A 182 -10.18 10.40 20.33
C TYR A 182 -10.72 11.83 20.30
N LEU A 183 -10.27 12.66 19.36
CA LEU A 183 -10.64 14.08 19.30
C LEU A 183 -12.15 14.28 19.12
N GLY A 184 -12.75 13.47 18.24
CA GLY A 184 -14.19 13.41 18.00
C GLY A 184 -15.02 12.82 19.14
N SER A 185 -14.40 12.23 20.17
CA SER A 185 -15.09 11.55 21.27
C SER A 185 -14.79 12.20 22.63
N PRO A 186 -15.70 13.05 23.17
CA PRO A 186 -15.57 13.60 24.51
C PRO A 186 -15.42 12.52 25.60
N ALA A 187 -16.08 11.37 25.42
CA ALA A 187 -15.97 10.25 26.33
C ALA A 187 -14.54 9.69 26.37
N MET A 188 -13.90 9.49 25.21
CA MET A 188 -12.52 8.98 25.17
C MET A 188 -11.52 9.98 25.74
N ARG A 189 -11.70 11.29 25.49
CA ARG A 189 -10.86 12.34 26.09
C ARG A 189 -11.02 12.45 27.61
N GLN A 190 -12.20 12.14 28.14
CA GLN A 190 -12.43 12.11 29.58
C GLN A 190 -11.80 10.87 30.23
N LEU A 191 -11.86 9.72 29.56
CA LEU A 191 -11.34 8.45 30.07
C LEU A 191 -9.82 8.34 29.97
N HIS A 192 -9.22 8.93 28.94
CA HIS A 192 -7.80 8.77 28.64
C HIS A 192 -7.11 10.12 28.42
N PRO A 193 -6.06 10.42 29.19
CA PRO A 193 -5.08 11.42 28.80
C PRO A 193 -4.47 11.10 27.42
N PRO A 194 -4.02 12.12 26.65
CA PRO A 194 -3.53 11.93 25.28
C PRO A 194 -2.41 10.88 25.14
N ASP A 195 -1.43 10.90 26.06
CA ASP A 195 -0.31 9.97 26.11
C ASP A 195 -0.75 8.52 26.37
N VAL A 196 -1.72 8.34 27.28
CA VAL A 196 -2.32 7.02 27.56
C VAL A 196 -3.04 6.49 26.32
N PHE A 197 -3.77 7.35 25.60
CA PHE A 197 -4.46 6.96 24.38
C PHE A 197 -3.48 6.61 23.24
N VAL A 198 -2.40 7.38 23.06
CA VAL A 198 -1.32 7.02 22.12
C VAL A 198 -0.72 5.67 22.49
N GLY A 199 -0.47 5.41 23.77
CA GLY A 199 0.03 4.12 24.26
C GLY A 199 -0.91 2.95 23.94
N LEU A 200 -2.23 3.15 24.04
CA LEU A 200 -3.24 2.15 23.68
C LEU A 200 -3.18 1.79 22.19
N VAL A 201 -3.12 2.80 21.31
CA VAL A 201 -3.01 2.61 19.85
C VAL A 201 -1.71 1.90 19.51
N ILE A 202 -0.57 2.38 20.01
CA ILE A 202 0.75 1.82 19.69
C ILE A 202 0.90 0.38 20.22
N SER A 203 0.38 0.08 21.40
CA SER A 203 0.40 -1.28 21.96
C SER A 203 -0.37 -2.27 21.06
N ASN A 204 -1.57 -1.90 20.60
CA ASN A 204 -2.36 -2.75 19.71
C ASN A 204 -1.71 -2.90 18.32
N LEU A 205 -1.12 -1.83 17.77
CA LEU A 205 -0.36 -1.90 16.53
C LEU A 205 0.88 -2.79 16.67
N THR A 206 1.59 -2.70 17.80
CA THR A 206 2.74 -3.56 18.11
C THR A 206 2.33 -5.03 18.15
N ASN A 207 1.21 -5.35 18.81
CA ASN A 207 0.68 -6.71 18.86
C ASN A 207 0.33 -7.23 17.46
N ALA A 208 -0.25 -6.41 16.60
CA ALA A 208 -0.55 -6.79 15.22
C ALA A 208 0.72 -7.13 14.41
N ILE A 209 1.78 -6.31 14.55
CA ILE A 209 3.08 -6.56 13.91
C ILE A 209 3.69 -7.88 14.43
N GLN A 210 3.64 -8.10 15.74
CA GLN A 210 4.11 -9.34 16.37
C GLN A 210 3.33 -10.56 15.87
N GLU A 211 2.01 -10.44 15.71
CA GLU A 211 1.17 -11.52 15.20
C GLU A 211 1.53 -11.88 13.76
N LEU A 212 1.71 -10.88 12.88
CA LEU A 212 2.16 -11.10 11.50
C LEU A 212 3.56 -11.75 11.46
N TYR A 213 4.48 -11.31 12.32
CA TYR A 213 5.80 -11.90 12.45
C TYR A 213 5.74 -13.38 12.89
N GLN A 214 4.92 -13.70 13.89
CA GLN A 214 4.69 -15.07 14.36
C GLN A 214 4.10 -15.96 13.25
N LYS A 215 3.32 -15.40 12.32
CA LYS A 215 2.77 -16.10 11.16
C LYS A 215 3.76 -16.26 10.00
N GLY A 216 4.98 -15.73 10.12
CA GLY A 216 6.05 -15.89 9.13
C GLY A 216 6.52 -14.59 8.49
N GLY A 217 5.81 -13.47 8.68
CA GLY A 217 6.20 -12.19 8.08
C GLY A 217 7.57 -11.70 8.54
N ARG A 218 8.37 -11.18 7.62
CA ARG A 218 9.73 -10.69 7.89
C ARG A 218 10.00 -9.26 7.44
N LYS A 219 9.27 -8.77 6.43
CA LYS A 219 9.59 -7.51 5.73
C LYS A 219 8.40 -6.56 5.80
N PHE A 220 8.56 -5.46 6.52
CA PHE A 220 7.45 -4.57 6.88
C PHE A 220 7.69 -3.13 6.40
N GLY A 221 6.86 -2.63 5.50
CA GLY A 221 6.77 -1.23 5.15
C GLY A 221 5.71 -0.51 5.97
N PHE A 222 6.00 0.71 6.40
CA PHE A 222 5.08 1.55 7.17
C PHE A 222 4.94 2.91 6.52
N LEU A 223 3.70 3.35 6.36
CA LEU A 223 3.38 4.76 6.21
C LEU A 223 3.08 5.31 7.61
N SER A 224 4.04 6.04 8.19
CA SER A 224 3.81 6.78 9.44
C SER A 224 2.71 7.83 9.25
N LEU A 225 2.20 8.41 10.34
CA LEU A 225 1.12 9.38 10.23
C LEU A 225 1.60 10.72 9.66
N GLY A 226 0.75 11.35 8.85
CA GLY A 226 0.96 12.71 8.38
C GLY A 226 0.61 13.74 9.45
N PRO A 227 0.84 15.05 9.20
CA PRO A 227 0.41 16.13 10.08
C PRO A 227 -1.11 16.26 10.11
N LEU A 228 -1.77 15.44 10.94
CA LEU A 228 -3.23 15.33 10.98
C LEU A 228 -3.91 16.69 11.18
N GLY A 229 -3.39 17.56 12.05
CA GLY A 229 -3.96 18.88 12.27
C GLY A 229 -4.06 19.75 11.01
N CYS A 230 -3.22 19.47 10.02
CA CYS A 230 -3.16 20.22 8.77
C CYS A 230 -4.03 19.63 7.65
N LEU A 231 -4.76 18.53 7.91
CA LEU A 231 -5.83 18.04 7.04
C LEU A 231 -6.86 19.16 6.82
N PRO A 232 -7.39 19.37 5.60
CA PRO A 232 -8.35 20.44 5.34
C PRO A 232 -9.55 20.43 6.30
N ALA A 233 -10.07 19.25 6.64
CA ALA A 233 -11.15 19.09 7.62
C ALA A 233 -10.78 19.58 9.02
N LEU A 234 -9.56 19.27 9.49
CA LEU A 234 -9.11 19.69 10.83
C LEU A 234 -8.74 21.18 10.87
N ARG A 235 -8.25 21.75 9.77
CA ARG A 235 -8.12 23.21 9.64
C ARG A 235 -9.47 23.91 9.72
N ALA A 236 -10.47 23.38 9.01
CA ALA A 236 -11.83 23.93 9.01
C ALA A 236 -12.52 23.80 10.39
N ALA A 237 -12.18 22.76 11.14
CA ALA A 237 -12.70 22.54 12.49
C ALA A 237 -11.92 23.29 13.60
N ASN A 238 -10.76 23.87 13.29
CA ASN A 238 -9.93 24.54 14.30
C ASN A 238 -10.58 25.87 14.75
N PRO A 239 -10.98 26.01 16.03
CA PRO A 239 -11.55 27.25 16.56
C PRO A 239 -10.55 28.42 16.59
N ASN A 240 -9.24 28.13 16.52
CA ASN A 240 -8.14 29.09 16.59
C ASN A 240 -7.45 29.32 15.22
N SER A 241 -8.15 29.06 14.11
CA SER A 241 -7.60 29.11 12.74
C SER A 241 -6.97 30.44 12.27
N ASN A 242 -7.01 31.49 13.09
CA ASN A 242 -6.29 32.75 12.87
C ASN A 242 -4.83 32.72 13.34
N ALA A 243 -4.33 31.61 13.91
CA ALA A 243 -2.92 31.42 14.21
C ALA A 243 -2.12 31.29 12.90
N GLY A 244 -0.97 31.95 12.80
CA GLY A 244 -0.21 32.17 11.56
C GLY A 244 0.44 30.94 10.89
N ASP A 245 -0.08 29.72 11.11
CA ASP A 245 0.40 28.44 10.55
C ASP A 245 -0.53 27.88 9.44
N GLY A 246 -1.43 28.71 8.92
CA GLY A 246 -2.47 28.30 7.97
C GLY A 246 -3.66 27.59 8.63
N GLY A 247 -3.76 27.61 9.97
CA GLY A 247 -4.89 27.09 10.73
C GLY A 247 -4.82 25.61 11.06
N CYS A 248 -3.62 25.00 11.12
CA CYS A 248 -3.51 23.59 11.52
C CYS A 248 -4.04 23.40 12.96
N PHE A 249 -4.70 22.28 13.24
CA PHE A 249 -5.15 21.96 14.59
C PHE A 249 -4.04 21.26 15.39
N GLU A 250 -3.41 22.03 16.30
CA GLU A 250 -2.18 21.67 16.99
C GLU A 250 -2.29 20.36 17.78
N ASP A 251 -3.41 20.15 18.48
CA ASP A 251 -3.65 18.94 19.28
C ASP A 251 -3.61 17.66 18.41
N ALA A 252 -4.16 17.73 17.20
CA ALA A 252 -4.15 16.60 16.28
C ALA A 252 -2.76 16.32 15.71
N SER A 253 -2.00 17.36 15.37
CA SER A 253 -0.61 17.23 14.94
C SER A 253 0.29 16.69 16.05
N ALA A 254 0.07 17.09 17.30
CA ALA A 254 0.81 16.58 18.46
C ALA A 254 0.56 15.08 18.69
N LEU A 255 -0.69 14.61 18.57
CA LEU A 255 -1.03 13.19 18.64
C LEU A 255 -0.35 12.38 17.52
N ALA A 256 -0.36 12.91 16.29
CA ALA A 256 0.28 12.25 15.14
C ALA A 256 1.81 12.14 15.30
N GLN A 257 2.44 13.19 15.82
CA GLN A 257 3.88 13.19 16.09
C GLN A 257 4.23 12.27 17.25
N ALA A 258 3.43 12.24 18.32
CA ALA A 258 3.60 11.29 19.42
C ALA A 258 3.48 9.84 18.96
N HIS A 259 2.49 9.52 18.10
CA HIS A 259 2.37 8.20 17.47
C HIS A 259 3.62 7.85 16.67
N THR A 260 4.06 8.74 15.78
CA THR A 260 5.22 8.50 14.91
C THR A 260 6.49 8.23 15.71
N ASN A 261 6.73 9.03 16.76
CA ASN A 261 7.88 8.84 17.66
C ASN A 261 7.81 7.51 18.40
N ALA A 262 6.64 7.13 18.91
CA ALA A 262 6.45 5.86 19.61
C ALA A 262 6.62 4.66 18.67
N LEU A 263 6.07 4.71 17.45
CA LEU A 263 6.23 3.67 16.44
C LEU A 263 7.71 3.49 16.06
N ASN A 264 8.45 4.58 15.85
CA ASN A 264 9.89 4.52 15.59
C ASN A 264 10.66 3.76 16.68
N GLY A 265 10.39 4.06 17.95
CA GLY A 265 11.03 3.37 19.07
C GLY A 265 10.69 1.88 19.12
N ILE A 266 9.43 1.52 18.83
CA ILE A 266 8.99 0.12 18.77
C ILE A 266 9.66 -0.61 17.63
N LEU A 267 9.68 -0.07 16.41
CA LEU A 267 10.27 -0.74 15.25
C LEU A 267 11.76 -1.02 15.44
N LEU A 268 12.51 -0.08 16.01
CA LEU A 268 13.90 -0.28 16.41
C LEU A 268 14.05 -1.44 17.43
N SER A 269 13.14 -1.50 18.41
CA SER A 269 13.15 -2.57 19.40
C SER A 269 12.81 -3.94 18.78
N LEU A 270 11.83 -3.99 17.88
CA LEU A 270 11.43 -5.20 17.18
C LEU A 270 12.55 -5.75 16.29
N GLN A 271 13.26 -4.89 15.56
CA GLN A 271 14.43 -5.28 14.77
C GLN A 271 15.51 -5.95 15.62
N HIS A 272 15.72 -5.49 16.85
CA HIS A 272 16.71 -6.10 17.75
C HIS A 272 16.24 -7.44 18.35
N ILE A 273 14.94 -7.56 18.64
CA ILE A 273 14.36 -8.73 19.34
C ILE A 273 14.02 -9.86 18.37
N PHE A 274 13.69 -9.54 17.12
CA PHE A 274 13.17 -10.50 16.15
C PHE A 274 14.14 -10.77 14.99
N PRO A 275 14.75 -11.97 14.93
CA PRO A 275 15.63 -12.36 13.85
C PRO A 275 14.98 -12.23 12.47
N GLY A 276 15.65 -11.54 11.56
CA GLY A 276 15.18 -11.33 10.19
C GLY A 276 14.02 -10.33 10.07
N PHE A 277 13.65 -9.61 11.13
CA PHE A 277 12.71 -8.50 11.04
C PHE A 277 13.37 -7.31 10.33
N LYS A 278 12.95 -7.05 9.10
CA LYS A 278 13.35 -5.87 8.31
C LYS A 278 12.17 -4.92 8.21
N TYR A 279 12.43 -3.62 8.37
CA TYR A 279 11.39 -2.63 8.20
C TYR A 279 11.83 -1.39 7.42
N ALA A 280 10.88 -0.79 6.73
CA ALA A 280 10.99 0.53 6.11
C ALA A 280 9.95 1.43 6.74
N ASN A 281 10.37 2.51 7.41
CA ASN A 281 9.44 3.49 7.96
C ASN A 281 9.70 4.88 7.36
N SER A 282 8.65 5.50 6.81
CA SER A 282 8.73 6.86 6.26
C SER A 282 8.69 7.92 7.35
N ASN A 283 9.44 9.01 7.18
CA ASN A 283 9.14 10.28 7.85
C ASN A 283 8.00 11.04 7.13
N PHE A 284 6.80 10.45 7.07
CA PHE A 284 5.68 11.02 6.29
C PHE A 284 5.22 12.37 6.83
N PHE A 285 5.28 12.56 8.16
CA PHE A 285 4.89 13.82 8.79
C PHE A 285 5.65 15.02 8.19
N GLU A 286 6.99 14.98 8.25
CA GLU A 286 7.84 16.06 7.75
C GLU A 286 7.78 16.13 6.21
N TRP A 287 7.74 14.98 5.54
CA TRP A 287 7.69 14.89 4.08
C TRP A 287 6.44 15.58 3.50
N LEU A 288 5.28 15.40 4.14
CA LEU A 288 4.03 16.05 3.72
C LEU A 288 3.99 17.51 4.17
N ALA A 289 4.49 17.82 5.36
CA ALA A 289 4.57 19.20 5.86
C ALA A 289 5.37 20.12 4.92
N ASP A 290 6.49 19.64 4.38
CA ASP A 290 7.30 20.40 3.43
C ASP A 290 6.57 20.62 2.10
N ARG A 291 5.82 19.65 1.61
CA ARG A 291 4.98 19.80 0.39
C ARG A 291 3.83 20.76 0.56
N MET A 292 3.22 20.80 1.75
CA MET A 292 2.16 21.77 2.04
C MET A 292 2.71 23.19 2.16
N SER A 293 3.89 23.34 2.76
CA SER A 293 4.49 24.66 3.05
C SER A 293 5.23 25.23 1.83
N ASN A 294 5.79 24.36 0.99
CA ASN A 294 6.57 24.71 -0.20
C ASN A 294 6.02 24.00 -1.46
N PRO A 295 4.72 24.13 -1.80
CA PRO A 295 4.09 23.34 -2.86
C PRO A 295 4.75 23.51 -4.23
N SER A 296 5.22 24.73 -4.54
CA SER A 296 5.88 25.04 -5.82
C SER A 296 7.18 24.27 -6.05
N ASN A 297 7.91 23.91 -4.98
CA ASN A 297 9.14 23.10 -5.09
C ASN A 297 8.85 21.67 -5.58
N TYR A 298 7.60 21.22 -5.43
CA TYR A 298 7.16 19.86 -5.72
C TYR A 298 6.14 19.79 -6.86
N GLY A 299 5.98 20.89 -7.60
CA GLY A 299 5.08 20.97 -8.74
C GLY A 299 3.60 21.14 -8.39
N PHE A 300 3.29 21.59 -7.18
CA PHE A 300 1.93 21.97 -6.76
C PHE A 300 1.79 23.50 -6.72
N LYS A 301 0.55 23.99 -6.80
CA LYS A 301 0.21 25.40 -6.58
C LYS A 301 -0.46 25.63 -5.22
N ASP A 302 -1.17 24.63 -4.71
CA ASP A 302 -1.93 24.71 -3.48
C ASP A 302 -1.57 23.56 -2.52
N GLY A 303 -0.96 23.93 -1.40
CA GLY A 303 -0.62 23.00 -0.32
C GLY A 303 -1.65 22.91 0.80
N VAL A 304 -2.73 23.71 0.75
CA VAL A 304 -3.63 23.92 1.89
C VAL A 304 -5.07 23.54 1.57
N ASN A 305 -5.61 23.95 0.41
CA ASN A 305 -7.01 23.72 0.07
C ASN A 305 -7.21 22.38 -0.65
N ALA A 306 -8.28 21.68 -0.30
CA ALA A 306 -8.73 20.50 -1.02
C ALA A 306 -9.26 20.85 -2.41
N CYS A 307 -8.95 20.00 -3.40
CA CYS A 307 -9.50 20.12 -4.73
C CYS A 307 -11.03 19.89 -4.75
N CYS A 308 -11.52 18.95 -3.93
CA CYS A 308 -12.92 18.52 -3.91
C CYS A 308 -13.53 18.66 -2.50
N GLY A 309 -14.55 19.49 -2.36
CA GLY A 309 -15.23 19.70 -1.08
C GLY A 309 -15.92 21.07 -1.00
N SER A 310 -16.26 21.50 0.21
CA SER A 310 -16.87 22.82 0.44
C SER A 310 -16.40 23.44 1.76
N GLY A 311 -16.84 24.68 2.02
CA GLY A 311 -16.45 25.44 3.20
C GLY A 311 -14.97 25.87 3.21
N PRO A 312 -14.48 26.39 4.34
CA PRO A 312 -13.09 26.77 4.52
C PRO A 312 -12.15 25.62 4.19
N TYR A 313 -11.07 25.91 3.44
CA TYR A 313 -10.07 24.93 2.99
C TYR A 313 -10.60 23.77 2.12
N GLY A 314 -11.89 23.76 1.75
CA GLY A 314 -12.53 22.55 1.23
C GLY A 314 -12.68 21.45 2.28
N GLY A 315 -12.63 21.82 3.56
CA GLY A 315 -12.62 20.90 4.71
C GLY A 315 -13.98 20.31 5.10
N VAL A 316 -15.08 20.78 4.50
CA VAL A 316 -16.39 20.14 4.69
C VAL A 316 -16.52 18.99 3.68
N ASN A 317 -16.57 17.76 4.21
CA ASN A 317 -16.57 16.51 3.44
C ASN A 317 -17.86 16.33 2.62
N THR A 318 -17.91 17.00 1.48
CA THR A 318 -19.07 17.05 0.57
C THR A 318 -18.72 16.53 -0.82
N CYS A 319 -17.46 16.14 -1.05
CA CYS A 319 -16.97 15.67 -2.35
C CYS A 319 -17.87 14.58 -2.93
N GLY A 320 -18.26 14.74 -4.20
CA GLY A 320 -19.17 13.81 -4.89
C GLY A 320 -20.65 13.97 -4.54
N GLY A 321 -21.02 15.01 -3.78
CA GLY A 321 -22.42 15.39 -3.54
C GLY A 321 -23.20 14.37 -2.72
N LYS A 322 -22.49 13.64 -1.85
CA LYS A 322 -23.07 12.67 -0.92
C LYS A 322 -24.23 13.30 -0.16
N GLN A 323 -25.32 12.54 -0.04
CA GLN A 323 -26.51 12.97 0.70
C GLN A 323 -27.15 14.27 0.17
N GLY A 324 -26.90 14.63 -1.09
CA GLY A 324 -27.44 15.84 -1.72
C GLY A 324 -26.69 17.13 -1.39
N ALA A 325 -25.49 17.04 -0.79
CA ALA A 325 -24.68 18.20 -0.48
C ALA A 325 -24.09 18.84 -1.75
N GLU A 326 -23.97 20.17 -1.78
CA GLU A 326 -23.20 20.85 -2.82
C GLU A 326 -21.70 20.75 -2.53
N TYR A 327 -20.89 20.61 -3.58
CA TYR A 327 -19.43 20.59 -3.49
C TYR A 327 -18.82 21.40 -4.63
N LYS A 328 -17.59 21.86 -4.40
CA LYS A 328 -16.71 22.44 -5.41
C LYS A 328 -15.69 21.40 -5.82
N LEU A 329 -15.33 21.42 -7.09
CA LEU A 329 -14.25 20.63 -7.66
C LEU A 329 -13.29 21.59 -8.35
N CYS A 330 -12.00 21.45 -8.09
CA CYS A 330 -10.96 22.24 -8.74
C CYS A 330 -10.83 21.86 -10.22
N GLU A 331 -10.30 22.77 -11.04
CA GLU A 331 -10.11 22.50 -12.48
C GLU A 331 -9.00 21.48 -12.74
N ASN A 332 -7.95 21.46 -11.89
CA ASN A 332 -6.78 20.62 -12.08
C ASN A 332 -6.26 20.04 -10.75
N PRO A 333 -6.52 18.75 -10.47
CA PRO A 333 -6.04 18.09 -9.25
C PRO A 333 -4.52 18.09 -9.10
N GLU A 334 -3.77 18.11 -10.21
CA GLU A 334 -2.31 18.11 -10.22
C GLU A 334 -1.68 19.35 -9.56
N ASP A 335 -2.47 20.40 -9.38
CA ASP A 335 -2.07 21.63 -8.70
C ASP A 335 -2.24 21.53 -7.18
N HIS A 336 -2.91 20.51 -6.65
CA HIS A 336 -3.28 20.40 -5.24
C HIS A 336 -2.55 19.24 -4.54
N VAL A 337 -2.14 19.47 -3.28
CA VAL A 337 -1.70 18.40 -2.37
C VAL A 337 -2.89 17.55 -1.91
N TRP A 338 -4.03 18.18 -1.65
CA TRP A 338 -5.22 17.54 -1.08
C TRP A 338 -6.29 17.31 -2.15
N TRP A 339 -6.74 16.06 -2.27
CA TRP A 339 -7.85 15.70 -3.13
C TRP A 339 -9.18 16.10 -2.49
N ASP A 340 -9.46 15.58 -1.30
CA ASP A 340 -10.67 15.90 -0.54
C ASP A 340 -10.32 16.44 0.85
N SER A 341 -11.30 16.49 1.75
CA SER A 341 -11.12 17.05 3.09
C SER A 341 -10.12 16.28 3.98
N PHE A 342 -9.69 15.09 3.57
CA PHE A 342 -8.81 14.20 4.33
C PHE A 342 -7.68 13.57 3.51
N HIS A 343 -7.86 13.35 2.21
CA HIS A 343 -7.00 12.47 1.43
C HIS A 343 -6.15 13.24 0.41
N PRO A 344 -4.90 12.82 0.17
CA PRO A 344 -4.05 13.43 -0.85
C PRO A 344 -4.47 13.11 -2.29
N THR A 345 -3.94 13.88 -3.23
CA THR A 345 -4.10 13.62 -4.67
C THR A 345 -3.25 12.44 -5.15
N GLU A 346 -3.60 11.89 -6.32
CA GLU A 346 -2.84 10.81 -6.97
C GLU A 346 -1.35 11.20 -7.10
N LYS A 347 -1.06 12.45 -7.46
CA LYS A 347 0.31 12.98 -7.56
C LYS A 347 1.09 12.93 -6.24
N ILE A 348 0.44 13.16 -5.10
CA ILE A 348 1.08 12.97 -3.80
C ILE A 348 1.35 11.48 -3.55
N HIS A 349 0.38 10.62 -3.86
CA HIS A 349 0.57 9.17 -3.76
C HIS A 349 1.74 8.68 -4.63
N GLU A 350 1.90 9.18 -5.86
CA GLU A 350 3.01 8.86 -6.74
C GLU A 350 4.36 9.31 -6.14
N GLN A 351 4.47 10.59 -5.74
CA GLN A 351 5.71 11.12 -5.16
C GLN A 351 6.09 10.39 -3.88
N LEU A 352 5.12 10.06 -3.02
CA LEU A 352 5.38 9.34 -1.78
C LEU A 352 5.75 7.89 -2.05
N ALA A 353 5.12 7.23 -3.03
CA ALA A 353 5.46 5.87 -3.40
C ALA A 353 6.91 5.80 -3.90
N LYS A 354 7.33 6.78 -4.69
CA LYS A 354 8.72 6.91 -5.13
C LYS A 354 9.67 7.10 -3.95
N ALA A 355 9.33 7.98 -3.02
CA ALA A 355 10.14 8.22 -1.82
C ALA A 355 10.25 6.96 -0.93
N LEU A 356 9.17 6.21 -0.76
CA LEU A 356 9.16 4.92 -0.06
C LEU A 356 9.98 3.85 -0.80
N TRP A 357 9.95 3.87 -2.14
CA TRP A 357 10.59 2.88 -2.97
C TRP A 357 12.11 2.93 -2.87
N ASP A 358 12.70 4.10 -3.12
CA ASP A 358 14.16 4.25 -3.21
C ASP A 358 14.72 5.50 -2.50
N GLY A 359 13.95 6.04 -1.55
CA GLY A 359 14.41 7.12 -0.70
C GLY A 359 15.64 6.72 0.15
N PRO A 360 16.47 7.70 0.53
CA PRO A 360 17.61 7.45 1.41
C PRO A 360 17.13 7.09 2.83
N ALA A 361 18.00 6.41 3.59
CA ALA A 361 17.74 5.99 4.98
C ALA A 361 17.32 7.15 5.92
N SER A 362 17.71 8.39 5.61
CA SER A 362 17.30 9.59 6.35
C SER A 362 15.84 9.98 6.15
N ALA A 363 15.22 9.53 5.06
CA ALA A 363 13.81 9.78 4.73
C ALA A 363 12.93 8.55 4.96
N VAL A 364 13.46 7.36 4.63
CA VAL A 364 12.80 6.06 4.77
C VAL A 364 13.83 5.06 5.24
N GLY A 365 13.71 4.60 6.48
CA GLY A 365 14.77 3.78 7.08
C GLY A 365 14.28 2.73 8.09
N PRO A 366 15.17 1.77 8.44
CA PRO A 366 16.54 1.63 7.94
C PRO A 366 16.64 1.08 6.51
N TYR A 367 15.59 0.43 6.00
CA TYR A 367 15.48 0.00 4.60
C TYR A 367 14.48 0.89 3.84
N ASN A 368 14.59 0.95 2.52
CA ASN A 368 13.50 1.39 1.65
C ASN A 368 12.71 0.17 1.11
N LEU A 369 11.59 0.39 0.43
CA LEU A 369 10.77 -0.73 -0.07
C LEU A 369 11.49 -1.53 -1.16
N GLN A 370 12.31 -0.91 -2.01
CA GLN A 370 13.10 -1.64 -3.00
C GLN A 370 14.01 -2.68 -2.31
N ASP A 371 14.66 -2.31 -1.22
CA ASP A 371 15.50 -3.23 -0.45
C ASP A 371 14.67 -4.40 0.12
N LEU A 372 13.44 -4.15 0.59
CA LEU A 372 12.53 -5.20 1.09
C LEU A 372 12.04 -6.14 -0.02
N PHE A 373 11.73 -5.60 -1.20
CA PHE A 373 11.29 -6.42 -2.35
C PHE A 373 12.43 -7.22 -2.98
N LEU A 374 13.66 -6.70 -2.98
CA LEU A 374 14.86 -7.35 -3.54
C LEU A 374 15.67 -8.14 -2.50
N ASP A 375 15.20 -8.19 -1.25
CA ASP A 375 15.85 -8.86 -0.11
C ASP A 375 17.32 -8.45 0.14
N LYS A 376 17.64 -7.16 -0.04
CA LYS A 376 18.99 -6.66 0.22
C LYS A 376 19.34 -6.72 1.71
N VAL A 377 20.63 -6.86 2.01
CA VAL A 377 21.20 -6.85 3.37
C VAL A 377 21.46 -5.40 3.79
N GLU A 378 21.28 -5.08 5.08
CA GLU A 378 21.59 -3.76 5.65
C GLU A 378 23.02 -3.35 5.31
N VAL A 379 23.22 -2.12 4.84
CA VAL A 379 24.56 -1.55 4.71
C VAL A 379 24.93 -0.92 6.05
N THR A 380 25.83 -1.57 6.79
CA THR A 380 26.30 -1.08 8.08
C THR A 380 27.45 -0.08 7.91
N ILE A 381 27.73 0.73 8.94
CA ILE A 381 28.92 1.59 8.98
C ILE A 381 30.20 0.74 8.82
N ALA A 382 30.21 -0.51 9.31
CA ALA A 382 31.31 -1.42 9.11
C ALA A 382 31.51 -1.77 7.62
N ASP A 383 30.44 -1.95 6.85
CA ASP A 383 30.51 -2.25 5.41
C ASP A 383 31.06 -1.06 4.60
N ILE A 384 30.71 0.16 5.01
CA ILE A 384 31.22 1.40 4.41
C ILE A 384 32.71 1.61 4.76
N VAL A 385 33.11 1.27 5.98
CA VAL A 385 34.50 1.44 6.47
C VAL A 385 35.43 0.33 5.94
N HIS A 386 34.91 -0.88 5.69
CA HIS A 386 35.70 -2.02 5.22
C HIS A 386 35.66 -2.26 3.70
N GLY A 387 34.90 -1.48 2.94
CA GLY A 387 35.01 -1.45 1.47
C GLY A 387 34.61 -2.75 0.75
N THR A 388 33.81 -3.60 1.38
CA THR A 388 33.30 -4.84 0.76
C THR A 388 31.84 -4.68 0.36
N VAL A 389 31.61 -3.99 -0.75
CA VAL A 389 30.45 -4.24 -1.60
C VAL A 389 31.01 -4.48 -2.99
N GLU A 390 31.24 -5.75 -3.32
CA GLU A 390 31.45 -6.15 -4.72
C GLU A 390 30.19 -5.76 -5.49
N GLN A 391 30.37 -4.83 -6.43
CA GLN A 391 29.38 -4.48 -7.44
C GLN A 391 29.28 -5.65 -8.42
N ASP A 392 28.40 -6.62 -8.16
CA ASP A 392 27.92 -7.52 -9.20
C ASP A 392 26.83 -6.81 -10.02
N PHE A 393 27.28 -5.98 -10.96
CA PHE A 393 26.47 -5.62 -12.12
C PHE A 393 26.60 -6.75 -13.14
N MET A 394 25.55 -7.58 -13.25
CA MET A 394 25.39 -8.49 -14.37
C MET A 394 24.37 -7.88 -15.36
N TYR A 395 24.83 -7.79 -16.61
CA TYR A 395 24.09 -7.33 -17.80
C TYR A 395 22.83 -8.13 -18.10
#